data_AF-A0A7X3UZT2-F1
#
_entry.id   AF-A0A7X3UZT2-F1
#
_cell.length_a   1.000
_cell.length_b   1.000
_cell.length_c   1.000
_cell.angle_alpha   90.00
_cell.angle_beta   90.00
_cell.angle_gamma   90.00
#
_symmetry.space_group_name_H-M   'P 1'
#
loop_
_entity.id
_entity.type
_entity.pdbx_description
1 polymer ?
#
loop_
_entity_poly.entity_id
_entity_poly.type
_entity_poly.pdbx_seq_one_letter_code
_entity_poly.pdbx_strand_id
1 'polypeptide(L)' 'MLATGGSCVHALETLRASGAARVTAVCVLAAPEGIERVRESGLADAVCVAAVDESLDHNGFILPGLGDAGDRQFNLS' A
#
# COMPACT_ATOMS: atom_id res chain seq x y z
N MET A 1 3.37 -4.01 -0.40
CA MET A 1 3.35 -3.39 0.94
C MET A 1 2.53 -2.11 0.84
N LEU A 2 1.57 -1.90 1.74
CA LEU A 2 0.79 -0.66 1.81
C LEU A 2 1.18 0.10 3.09
N ALA A 3 2.34 0.75 3.05
CA ALA A 3 2.90 1.48 4.19
C ALA A 3 2.26 2.88 4.33
N THR A 4 2.91 3.94 3.85
CA THR A 4 2.33 5.30 3.85
C THR A 4 1.19 5.47 2.84
N GLY A 5 0.95 4.50 1.96
CA GLY A 5 -0.07 4.58 0.90
C GLY A 5 0.29 5.44 -0.32
N GLY A 6 1.38 6.23 -0.27
CA GLY A 6 1.71 7.20 -1.33
C GLY A 6 1.87 6.57 -2.73
N SER A 7 2.68 5.53 -2.84
CA SER A 7 2.89 4.82 -4.13
C SER A 7 1.62 4.18 -4.66
N CYS A 8 0.75 3.68 -3.77
CA CYS A 8 -0.51 3.06 -4.17
C CYS A 8 -1.47 4.11 -4.72
N VAL A 9 -1.65 5.25 -4.03
CA VAL A 9 -2.50 6.35 -4.53
C VAL A 9 -2.01 6.85 -5.88
N HIS A 10 -0.70 7.07 -6.05
CA HIS A 10 -0.15 7.50 -7.33
C HIS A 10 -0.44 6.50 -8.48
N ALA A 11 -0.33 5.20 -8.21
CA ALA A 11 -0.69 4.18 -9.17
C ALA A 11 -2.20 4.19 -9.49
N LEU A 12 -3.06 4.38 -8.48
CA LEU A 12 -4.50 4.50 -8.65
C LEU A 12 -4.88 5.72 -9.49
N GLU A 13 -4.26 6.89 -9.26
CA GLU A 13 -4.44 8.10 -10.08
C GLU A 13 -4.13 7.82 -11.55
N THR A 14 -2.99 7.16 -11.81
CA THR A 14 -2.56 6.79 -13.16
C THR A 14 -3.58 5.87 -13.84
N LEU A 15 -4.08 4.87 -13.14
CA LEU A 15 -5.09 3.94 -13.65
C LEU A 15 -6.42 4.65 -13.95
N ARG A 16 -6.88 5.52 -13.04
CA ARG A 16 -8.11 6.30 -13.22
C ARG A 16 -8.00 7.29 -14.38
N ALA A 17 -6.87 7.98 -14.50
CA ALA A 17 -6.58 8.86 -15.64
C ALA A 17 -6.57 8.09 -16.98
N SER A 18 -6.21 6.80 -16.95
CA SER A 18 -6.24 5.91 -18.12
C SER A 18 -7.64 5.31 -18.40
N GLY A 19 -8.68 5.71 -17.67
CA GLY A 19 -10.05 5.26 -17.87
C GLY A 19 -10.40 3.94 -17.17
N ALA A 20 -9.63 3.49 -16.20
CA ALA A 20 -9.96 2.28 -15.45
C ALA A 20 -11.28 2.43 -14.67
N ALA A 21 -12.26 1.62 -15.02
CA ALA A 21 -13.60 1.65 -14.40
C ALA A 21 -13.62 1.04 -13.00
N ARG A 22 -12.87 -0.05 -12.78
CA ARG A 22 -12.76 -0.73 -11.48
C ARG A 22 -11.31 -1.08 -11.17
N VAL A 23 -10.88 -0.78 -9.95
CA VAL A 23 -9.52 -1.04 -9.47
C VAL A 23 -9.57 -1.61 -8.06
N THR A 24 -8.90 -2.75 -7.86
CA THR A 24 -8.70 -3.38 -6.54
C THR A 24 -7.21 -3.36 -6.22
N ALA A 25 -6.84 -2.77 -5.09
CA ALA A 25 -5.48 -2.85 -4.56
C ALA A 25 -5.33 -4.14 -3.76
N VAL A 26 -4.36 -4.99 -4.13
CA VAL A 26 -4.04 -6.22 -3.41
C VAL A 26 -2.64 -6.12 -2.82
N CYS A 27 -2.51 -6.33 -1.52
CA CYS A 27 -1.26 -6.17 -0.79
C CYS A 27 -1.06 -7.33 0.20
N VAL A 28 0.19 -7.71 0.46
CA VAL A 28 0.49 -8.71 1.50
C VAL A 28 0.29 -8.13 2.89
N LEU A 29 0.86 -6.95 3.15
CA LEU A 29 0.86 -6.30 4.46
C LEU A 29 0.57 -4.81 4.31
N ALA A 30 -0.18 -4.25 5.26
CA ALA A 30 -0.56 -2.85 5.29
C ALA A 30 -0.47 -2.27 6.71
N ALA A 31 -0.23 -0.97 6.79
CA ALA A 31 -0.42 -0.18 8.01
C ALA A 31 -1.76 0.59 7.95
N PRO A 32 -2.39 0.92 9.10
CA PRO A 32 -3.66 1.63 9.12
C PRO A 32 -3.60 2.97 8.37
N GLU A 33 -2.49 3.70 8.47
CA GLU A 33 -2.26 4.99 7.82
C GLU A 33 -2.29 4.87 6.29
N GLY A 34 -1.76 3.78 5.74
CA GLY A 34 -1.78 3.50 4.30
C GLY A 34 -3.17 3.15 3.79
N ILE A 35 -3.92 2.37 4.56
CA ILE A 35 -5.31 2.02 4.25
C ILE A 35 -6.17 3.28 4.25
N GLU A 36 -6.05 4.12 5.28
CA GLU A 36 -6.80 5.37 5.39
C GLU A 36 -6.48 6.32 4.25
N ARG A 37 -5.19 6.48 3.89
CA ARG A 37 -4.82 7.32 2.73
C ARG A 37 -5.45 6.81 1.42
N VAL A 38 -5.46 5.50 1.18
CA VAL A 38 -6.11 4.94 -0.02
C VAL A 38 -7.63 5.14 0.04
N ARG A 39 -8.25 4.94 1.21
CA ARG A 39 -9.69 5.17 1.43
C ARG A 39 -10.06 6.61 1.14
N GLU A 40 -9.32 7.57 1.67
CA GLU A 40 -9.54 9.02 1.49
C GLU A 40 -9.34 9.46 0.03
N SER A 41 -8.49 8.78 -0.74
CA SER A 41 -8.31 9.08 -2.16
C SER A 41 -9.60 8.86 -2.98
N GLY A 42 -10.46 7.92 -2.55
CA GLY A 42 -11.64 7.51 -3.31
C GLY A 42 -11.33 6.84 -4.66
N LEU A 43 -10.07 6.45 -4.91
CA LEU A 43 -9.64 5.93 -6.22
C LEU A 43 -9.68 4.40 -6.32
N ALA A 44 -9.64 3.67 -5.21
CA ALA A 44 -9.76 2.22 -5.19
C ALA A 44 -11.21 1.81 -4.86
N ASP A 45 -11.73 0.81 -5.59
CA ASP A 45 -13.03 0.21 -5.28
C ASP A 45 -12.94 -0.80 -4.12
N ALA A 46 -11.76 -1.42 -3.96
CA ALA A 46 -11.49 -2.35 -2.88
C ALA A 46 -9.99 -2.37 -2.54
N VAL A 47 -9.70 -2.63 -1.27
CA VAL A 47 -8.36 -2.91 -0.76
C VAL A 47 -8.40 -4.28 -0.08
N CYS A 48 -7.62 -5.23 -0.59
CA CYS A 48 -7.49 -6.55 -0.02
C CYS A 48 -6.06 -6.72 0.52
N VAL A 49 -5.97 -7.04 1.81
CA VAL A 49 -4.71 -7.17 2.53
C VAL A 49 -4.69 -8.51 3.28
N ALA A 50 -3.58 -9.23 3.23
CA ALA A 50 -3.47 -10.51 3.94
C ALA A 50 -3.31 -10.30 5.46
N ALA A 51 -2.62 -9.22 5.85
CA ALA A 51 -2.50 -8.78 7.23
C ALA A 51 -2.47 -7.25 7.33
N VAL A 52 -2.90 -6.75 8.49
CA VAL A 52 -2.82 -5.35 8.89
C VAL A 52 -1.99 -5.30 10.17
N ASP A 53 -0.88 -4.59 10.11
CA ASP A 53 0.05 -4.40 11.22
C ASP A 53 -0.25 -3.09 11.96
N GLU A 54 0.50 -2.76 13.00
CA GLU A 54 0.09 -1.79 14.01
C GLU A 54 0.22 -0.34 13.55
N SER A 55 1.35 0.01 12.95
CA SER A 55 1.71 1.40 12.67
C SER A 55 2.87 1.52 11.70
N LEU A 56 3.28 2.76 11.44
CA LEU A 56 4.54 3.09 10.79
C LEU A 56 5.58 3.62 11.78
N ASP A 57 6.85 3.34 11.51
CA ASP A 57 7.98 4.04 12.15
C ASP A 57 8.23 5.42 11.51
N HIS A 58 9.22 6.15 12.03
CA HIS A 58 9.60 7.48 11.52
C HIS A 58 10.15 7.49 10.09
N ASN A 59 10.60 6.33 9.58
CA ASN A 59 11.09 6.17 8.21
C ASN A 59 10.00 5.66 7.26
N GLY A 60 8.79 5.41 7.77
CA GLY A 60 7.66 4.91 6.99
C GLY A 60 7.68 3.40 6.77
N PHE A 61 8.45 2.62 7.56
CA PHE A 61 8.34 1.16 7.58
C PHE A 61 7.16 0.72 8.44
N ILE A 62 6.49 -0.34 8.00
CA ILE A 62 5.41 -0.99 8.77
C ILE A 62 6.00 -1.68 10.00
N LEU A 63 5.32 -1.61 11.15
CA LEU A 63 5.69 -2.26 12.40
C LEU A 63 4.61 -3.26 12.86
N PRO A 64 4.96 -4.53 13.18
CA PRO A 64 6.31 -5.12 13.15
C PRO A 64 6.89 -5.30 11.73
N GLY A 65 6.04 -5.42 10.70
CA GLY A 65 6.45 -5.38 9.31
C GLY A 65 7.34 -6.53 8.86
N LEU A 66 7.98 -6.32 7.70
CA LEU A 66 8.85 -7.29 7.05
C LEU A 66 10.18 -6.65 6.60
N GLY A 67 10.46 -5.41 6.99
CA GLY A 67 11.57 -4.62 6.43
C GLY A 67 11.33 -4.24 4.96
N ASP A 68 12.40 -4.07 4.20
CA ASP A 68 12.32 -3.77 2.77
C ASP A 68 11.89 -5.02 1.98
N ALA A 69 10.67 -5.00 1.44
CA ALA A 69 10.14 -6.12 0.69
C ALA A 69 10.83 -6.31 -0.67
N GLY A 70 11.35 -5.25 -1.28
CA GLY A 70 12.06 -5.31 -2.55
C GLY A 70 13.41 -6.00 -2.38
N ASP A 71 14.22 -5.52 -1.44
CA ASP A 71 15.55 -6.10 -1.20
C ASP A 71 15.44 -7.57 -0.79
N ARG A 72 14.46 -7.91 0.06
CA ARG A 72 14.21 -9.30 0.45
C ARG A 72 13.74 -10.19 -0.70
N GLN A 73 12.96 -9.64 -1.64
CA GLN A 73 12.49 -10.39 -2.81
C GLN A 73 13.64 -10.71 -3.78
N PHE A 74 14.62 -9.81 -3.89
CA PHE A 74 15.73 -9.92 -4.84
C PHE A 74 17.06 -10.34 -4.19
N ASN A 75 17.06 -10.72 -2.91
CA ASN A 75 18.24 -11.09 -2.13
C ASN A 75 19.35 -10.02 -2.17
N LEU A 76 18.96 -8.77 -1.90
CA LEU A 76 19.88 -7.63 -1.81
C LEU A 76 20.18 -7.19 -0.36
N SER A 77 19.57 -7.86 0.62
CA SER A 77 19.70 -7.60 2.07
C SER A 77 20.24 -8.82 2.83
#